data_AF-X0WNW5-F1
#
_entry.id   AF-X0WNW5-F1
#
_cell.length_a   1.000
_cell.length_b   1.000
_cell.length_c   1.000
_cell.angle_alpha   90.00
_cell.angle_beta   90.00
_cell.angle_gamma   90.00
#
_symmetry.space_group_name_H-M   'P 1'
#
loop_
_entity.id
_entity.type
_entity.pdbx_description
1 polymer ?
#
loop_
_entity_poly.entity_id
_entity_poly.type
_entity_poly.pdbx_seq_one_letter_code
_entity_poly.pdbx_strand_id
1 'polypeptide(L)' 'MELPKKERAAYIADGGKRCPLCKSDCINRGDFELSESTAWCDVSCTACGTRWVNIYHIRLVTIDDLVIRDP' A
#
# COMPACT_ATOMS: atom_id res chain seq x y z
N MET A 1 9.98 4.89 -12.81
CA MET A 1 9.68 6.33 -12.80
C MET A 1 9.36 6.72 -11.38
N GLU A 2 10.03 7.70 -10.81
CA GLU A 2 9.68 8.22 -9.48
C GLU A 2 8.67 9.37 -9.60
N LEU A 3 7.61 9.33 -8.79
CA LEU A 3 6.69 10.45 -8.62
C LEU A 3 7.41 11.63 -7.97
N PRO A 4 7.16 12.89 -8.36
CA PRO A 4 7.74 14.02 -7.65
C PRO A 4 7.25 14.08 -6.19
N LYS A 5 8.07 14.69 -5.33
CA LYS A 5 7.90 14.64 -3.86
C LYS A 5 6.51 15.15 -3.41
N LYS A 6 5.97 16.16 -4.10
CA LYS A 6 4.67 16.77 -3.78
C LYS A 6 3.52 15.80 -4.07
N GLU A 7 3.53 15.09 -5.20
CA GLU A 7 2.50 14.08 -5.50
C GLU A 7 2.57 12.90 -4.53
N ARG A 8 3.78 12.45 -4.15
CA ARG A 8 3.93 11.40 -3.12
C ARG A 8 3.34 11.84 -1.78
N ALA A 9 3.63 13.07 -1.34
CA ALA A 9 3.09 13.61 -0.10
C ALA A 9 1.56 13.72 -0.13
N ALA A 10 0.98 14.19 -1.24
CA ALA A 10 -0.47 14.26 -1.42
C ALA A 10 -1.12 12.87 -1.39
N TYR A 11 -0.52 11.89 -2.05
CA TYR A 11 -0.98 10.50 -2.01
C TYR A 11 -0.97 9.92 -0.60
N ILE A 12 0.12 10.12 0.14
CA ILE A 12 0.25 9.66 1.54
C ILE A 12 -0.78 10.38 2.44
N ALA A 13 -0.95 11.70 2.29
CA ALA A 13 -1.89 12.49 3.08
C ALA A 13 -3.36 12.07 2.85
N ASP A 14 -3.70 11.59 1.65
CA ASP A 14 -5.02 11.04 1.33
C ASP A 14 -5.22 9.59 1.83
N GLY A 15 -4.22 8.99 2.51
CA GLY A 15 -4.24 7.60 2.96
C GLY A 15 -4.05 6.59 1.82
N GLY A 16 -3.52 7.05 0.68
CA GLY A 16 -3.28 6.23 -0.50
C GLY A 16 -4.55 5.76 -1.22
N LYS A 17 -5.65 6.51 -1.12
CA LYS A 17 -6.97 6.10 -1.63
C LYS A 17 -7.17 6.36 -3.12
N ARG A 18 -6.36 7.25 -3.72
CA ARG A 18 -6.49 7.66 -5.13
C ARG A 18 -5.20 7.48 -5.90
N CYS A 19 -5.31 7.18 -7.19
CA CYS A 19 -4.17 7.09 -8.08
C CYS A 19 -3.39 8.42 -8.08
N PRO A 20 -2.06 8.41 -7.89
CA PRO A 20 -1.28 9.64 -7.88
C PRO A 20 -1.22 10.31 -9.26
N LEU A 21 -1.43 9.58 -10.36
CA LEU A 21 -1.42 10.10 -11.73
C LEU A 21 -2.79 10.60 -12.17
N CYS A 22 -3.79 9.73 -12.29
CA CYS A 22 -5.09 10.08 -12.87
C CYS A 22 -6.15 10.52 -11.84
N LYS A 23 -5.83 10.46 -10.54
CA LYS A 23 -6.71 10.81 -9.41
C LYS A 23 -7.98 9.94 -9.23
N SER A 24 -8.18 8.94 -10.08
CA SER A 24 -9.22 7.93 -9.90
C SER A 24 -9.01 7.13 -8.62
N ASP A 25 -10.10 6.70 -7.99
CA ASP A 25 -10.17 5.77 -6.87
C ASP A 25 -10.24 4.30 -7.31
N CYS A 26 -10.24 4.02 -8.62
CA CYS A 26 -10.17 2.69 -9.20
C CYS A 26 -8.74 2.12 -9.02
N ILE A 27 -8.44 1.69 -7.80
CA ILE A 27 -7.15 1.10 -7.41
C ILE A 27 -7.34 -0.34 -6.94
N ASN A 28 -6.44 -1.22 -7.38
CA ASN A 28 -6.32 -2.59 -6.89
C ASN A 28 -5.05 -2.71 -6.05
N ARG A 29 -5.15 -3.34 -4.88
CA ARG A 29 -4.03 -3.63 -3.99
C ARG A 29 -3.82 -5.13 -3.93
N GLY A 30 -2.58 -5.56 -4.15
CA GLY A 30 -2.18 -6.94 -3.96
C GLY A 30 -2.05 -7.31 -2.49
N ASP A 31 -1.57 -8.53 -2.26
CA ASP A 31 -1.28 -9.03 -0.93
C ASP A 31 -0.18 -8.20 -0.25
N PHE A 32 -0.20 -8.21 1.07
CA PHE A 32 0.86 -7.61 1.87
C PHE A 32 1.95 -8.65 2.11
N GLU A 33 3.16 -8.28 1.73
CA GLU A 33 4.37 -8.94 2.19
C GLU A 33 4.90 -8.17 3.40
N LEU A 34 5.43 -8.90 4.37
CA LEU A 34 5.93 -8.37 5.63
C LEU A 34 7.34 -8.88 5.89
N SER A 35 8.25 -7.98 6.24
CA SER A 35 9.55 -8.32 6.83
C SER A 35 9.83 -7.39 8.00
N GLU A 36 10.06 -7.98 9.17
CA GLU A 36 10.29 -7.27 10.43
C GLU A 36 9.20 -6.22 10.73
N SER A 37 9.55 -4.92 10.61
CA SER A 37 8.67 -3.76 10.85
C SER A 37 8.24 -3.05 9.56
N THR A 38 8.50 -3.64 8.40
CA THR A 38 8.16 -3.06 7.10
C THR A 38 7.24 -4.00 6.34
N ALA A 39 6.08 -3.49 5.91
CA ALA A 39 5.20 -4.18 4.99
C ALA A 39 5.17 -3.46 3.65
N TRP A 40 4.96 -4.20 2.56
CA TRP A 40 4.74 -3.62 1.24
C TRP A 40 3.65 -4.37 0.49
N CYS A 41 3.02 -3.68 -0.46
CA CYS A 41 2.11 -4.30 -1.39
C CYS A 41 2.19 -3.61 -2.75
N ASP A 42 1.99 -4.40 -3.80
CA ASP A 42 1.82 -3.89 -5.15
C ASP A 42 0.46 -3.20 -5.30
N VAL A 43 0.45 -2.06 -5.97
CA VAL A 43 -0.76 -1.30 -6.26
C VAL A 43 -0.82 -1.00 -7.75
N SER A 44 -2.01 -1.13 -8.32
CA SER A 44 -2.28 -0.74 -9.70
C SER A 44 -3.55 0.09 -9.79
N CYS A 45 -3.56 1.08 -10.67
CA CYS A 45 -4.77 1.79 -11.03
C CYS A 45 -5.38 1.13 -12.26
N THR A 46 -6.63 0.66 -12.13
CA THR A 46 -7.34 0.03 -13.25
C THR A 46 -7.89 1.06 -14.25
N ALA A 47 -7.94 2.35 -13.89
CA ALA A 47 -8.36 3.42 -14.80
C ALA A 47 -7.26 3.87 -15.77
N CYS A 48 -6.02 4.02 -15.30
CA CYS A 48 -4.90 4.51 -16.14
C CYS A 48 -3.74 3.52 -16.30
N GLY A 49 -3.82 2.34 -15.70
CA GLY A 49 -2.82 1.26 -15.82
C GLY A 49 -1.52 1.47 -15.03
N THR A 50 -1.36 2.61 -14.36
CA THR A 50 -0.15 2.89 -13.56
C THR A 50 0.00 1.90 -12.41
N ARG A 51 1.24 1.51 -12.13
CA ARG A 51 1.61 0.61 -11.03
C ARG A 51 2.63 1.27 -10.10
N TRP A 52 2.55 0.96 -8.82
CA TRP A 52 3.48 1.44 -7.79
C TRP A 52 3.46 0.51 -6.58
N VAL A 53 4.44 0.62 -5.69
CA VAL A 53 4.52 -0.14 -4.45
C VAL A 53 4.22 0.79 -3.28
N ASN A 54 3.30 0.39 -2.40
CA ASN A 54 3.14 1.04 -1.11
C ASN A 54 4.11 0.41 -0.11
N ILE A 55 4.78 1.24 0.68
CA ILE A 55 5.65 0.80 1.79
C ILE A 55 5.08 1.35 3.08
N TYR A 56 4.93 0.48 4.07
CA TYR A 56 4.38 0.77 5.38
C TYR A 56 5.43 0.51 6.44
N HIS A 57 5.64 1.48 7.32
CA HIS A 57 6.44 1.29 8.53
C HIS A 57 5.51 1.02 9.69
N ILE A 58 5.55 -0.20 10.18
CA ILE A 58 4.75 -0.67 11.30
C ILE A 58 5.41 -0.19 12.58
N ARG A 59 4.66 0.57 13.39
CA ARG A 59 5.17 1.16 14.64
C ARG A 59 4.85 0.34 15.87
N LEU A 60 3.71 -0.35 15.87
CA LEU A 60 3.23 -1.15 16.99
C LEU A 60 2.39 -2.30 16.45
N VAL A 61 2.64 -3.50 16.95
CA VAL A 61 1.82 -4.69 16.74
C VAL A 61 1.71 -5.39 18.09
N THR A 62 0.50 -5.82 18.43
CA THR A 62 0.24 -6.72 19.55
C THR A 62 -0.23 -8.06 19.00
N ILE A 63 0.14 -9.15 19.67
CA ILE A 63 -0.41 -10.48 19.40
C ILE A 63 -1.44 -10.73 20.48
N ASP A 64 -2.71 -10.74 20.09
CA ASP A 64 -3.82 -10.93 21.02
C ASP A 64 -4.27 -12.40 21.08
N ASP A 65 -3.97 -13.21 20.05
CA ASP A 65 -4.39 -14.62 19.95
C ASP A 65 -3.44 -15.46 19.04
N LEU A 66 -3.49 -16.79 19.18
CA LEU A 66 -2.78 -17.77 18.37
C LEU A 66 -3.74 -18.91 17.94
N VAL A 67 -3.98 -19.05 16.64
CA VAL A 67 -4.80 -20.14 16.07
C VAL A 67 -3.92 -21.13 15.32
N ILE A 68 -3.89 -22.37 15.79
CA ILE A 68 -3.31 -23.51 15.06
C ILE A 68 -4.42 -24.09 14.18
N ARG A 69 -4.21 -24.12 12.87
CA ARG A 69 -5.10 -24.83 11.92
C ARG A 69 -4.51 -26.20 11.64
N ASP A 70 -5.35 -27.23 11.65
CA ASP A 70 -4.96 -28.59 11.25
C ASP A 70 -4.43 -28.59 9.80
N PRO A 71 -3.46 -29.47 9.49
CA PRO A 71 -2.77 -29.48 8.19
C PRO A 71 -3.69 -29.74 6.99
#